data_AF-A0AB39MG90-F1
#
_entry.id   AF-A0AB39MG90-F1
#
_cell.length_a   1.000
_cell.length_b   1.000
_cell.length_c   1.000
_cell.angle_alpha   90.00
_cell.angle_beta   90.00
_cell.angle_gamma   90.00
#
_symmetry.space_group_name_H-M   'P 1'
#
loop_
_entity.id
_entity.type
_entity.pdbx_description
1 polymer ?
#
loop_
_entity_poly.entity_id
_entity_poly.type
_entity_poly.pdbx_seq_one_letter_code
_entity_poly.pdbx_strand_id
1 'polypeptide(L)'
;MTATAIRPVAVTRRVPVARAYRFELVKLVSQWRIRLLVLVCWVAPALFVAGVSQQSTLPSDTLFGRWMLATGWAGPLVVLGFAGTWALPVLTSVVAGDVFAAEDRLGTWRHLLVAVRSPRRIFAAKALASLTVILMLVAGLVGSSVIGGLLAVGNRQLVGLDGQLLAPGDAAGRVLLAWLCALAPTLALAAIGLLGSVALGRSPMGLLLPPLVALALQVAQMLPLPVAVRLALPGYAFISWNGLFTSPAQLAPLLIGVAVGLVWATLATGLAYLLFVRRDFTNPAYDGSGRRALTVGLLPLAALTALTVGAVAVATPSTGSGIGQEKVERSLATAFAHLYRMQTGQLHRPAVTEAQLRTSAACTKSDGQAAQEGPGNDWRCVVSWHLPGVAVTGTAIYQLDIGPDGRYVADGDGPKEVNGYFLVRTPAGDTPNPLWQFDGNVDLLDTTSKG
;
A
#
# COMPACT_ATOMS: atom_id res chain seq x y z
N MET A 1 -9.42 62.81 -46.72
CA MET A 1 -9.87 61.74 -45.80
C MET A 1 -8.85 60.63 -45.83
N THR A 2 -7.99 60.55 -44.82
CA THR A 2 -7.01 59.46 -44.66
C THR A 2 -7.68 58.31 -43.90
N ALA A 3 -7.87 57.18 -44.58
CA ALA A 3 -8.41 55.97 -43.98
C ALA A 3 -7.35 55.32 -43.09
N THR A 4 -7.56 55.34 -41.77
CA THR A 4 -6.73 54.65 -40.80
C THR A 4 -6.94 53.14 -40.97
N ALA A 5 -5.97 52.45 -41.56
CA ALA A 5 -5.99 51.00 -41.68
C ALA A 5 -5.96 50.37 -40.28
N ILE A 6 -7.07 49.74 -39.87
CA ILE A 6 -7.15 48.97 -38.63
C ILE A 6 -6.24 47.74 -38.82
N ARG A 7 -5.04 47.77 -38.23
CA ARG A 7 -4.17 46.59 -38.16
C ARG A 7 -4.96 45.48 -37.45
N PRO A 8 -5.05 44.26 -38.01
CA PRO A 8 -5.68 43.14 -37.32
C PRO A 8 -4.91 42.91 -36.02
N VAL A 9 -5.61 43.02 -34.88
CA VAL A 9 -5.04 42.74 -33.57
C VAL A 9 -4.50 41.32 -33.61
N ALA A 10 -3.19 41.16 -33.54
CA ALA A 10 -2.56 39.86 -33.52
C ALA A 10 -3.12 39.07 -32.33
N VAL A 11 -3.95 38.06 -32.63
CA VAL A 11 -4.49 37.15 -31.61
C VAL A 11 -3.30 36.39 -31.04
N THR A 12 -2.81 36.89 -29.91
CA THR A 12 -1.64 36.35 -29.24
C THR A 12 -1.98 34.96 -28.71
N ARG A 13 -1.42 33.93 -29.35
CA ARG A 13 -1.75 32.52 -29.13
C ARG A 13 -1.43 32.12 -27.69
N ARG A 14 -2.41 31.55 -26.98
CA ARG A 14 -2.23 31.01 -25.63
C ARG A 14 -1.14 29.94 -25.61
N VAL A 15 -0.26 29.96 -24.60
CA VAL A 15 0.85 29.00 -24.45
C VAL A 15 0.30 27.56 -24.37
N PRO A 16 0.88 26.60 -25.12
CA PRO A 16 0.44 25.21 -25.07
C PRO A 16 0.79 24.56 -23.73
N VAL A 17 -0.03 23.61 -23.28
CA VAL A 17 0.14 22.91 -22.00
C VAL A 17 1.51 22.22 -21.93
N ALA A 18 2.00 21.64 -23.03
CA ALA A 18 3.30 20.96 -23.07
C ALA A 18 4.48 21.88 -22.68
N ARG A 19 4.46 23.16 -23.08
CA ARG A 19 5.53 24.11 -22.72
C ARG A 19 5.45 24.49 -21.24
N ALA A 20 4.24 24.75 -20.74
CA ALA A 20 4.02 25.01 -19.32
C ALA A 20 4.40 23.79 -18.46
N TYR A 21 4.02 22.58 -18.87
CA TYR A 21 4.39 21.34 -18.22
C TYR A 21 5.91 21.17 -18.14
N ARG A 22 6.64 21.36 -19.26
CA ARG A 22 8.11 21.26 -19.26
C ARG A 22 8.75 22.27 -18.32
N PHE A 23 8.23 23.50 -18.28
CA PHE A 23 8.68 24.53 -17.36
C PHE A 23 8.46 24.12 -15.89
N GLU A 24 7.27 23.64 -15.54
CA GLU A 24 6.96 23.19 -14.18
C GLU A 24 7.79 21.97 -13.77
N LEU A 25 8.06 21.05 -14.70
CA LEU A 25 8.90 19.89 -14.44
C LEU A 25 10.35 20.30 -14.13
N VAL A 26 10.92 21.18 -14.95
CA VAL A 26 12.27 21.73 -14.71
C VAL A 26 12.29 22.48 -13.39
N LYS A 27 11.25 23.27 -13.08
CA LYS A 27 11.12 23.97 -11.81
C LYS A 27 11.18 22.99 -10.64
N LEU A 28 10.34 21.96 -10.62
CA LEU A 28 10.30 20.97 -9.54
C LEU A 28 11.64 20.25 -9.38
N VAL A 29 12.22 19.73 -10.47
CA VAL A 29 13.50 19.00 -10.43
C VAL A 29 14.70 19.91 -10.12
N SER A 30 14.59 21.22 -10.32
CA SER A 30 15.63 22.17 -9.91
C SER A 30 15.64 22.46 -8.42
N GLN A 31 14.54 22.18 -7.70
CA GLN A 31 14.48 22.38 -6.25
C GLN A 31 15.35 21.37 -5.53
N TRP A 32 16.19 21.85 -4.61
CA TRP A 32 17.07 21.00 -3.81
C TRP A 32 16.30 19.92 -3.03
N ARG A 33 15.10 20.25 -2.52
CA ARG A 33 14.23 19.30 -1.79
C ARG A 33 13.86 18.11 -2.66
N ILE A 34 13.42 18.36 -3.90
CA ILE A 34 13.04 17.29 -4.84
C ILE A 34 14.27 16.48 -5.24
N ARG A 35 15.43 17.12 -5.49
CA ARG A 35 16.68 16.40 -5.78
C ARG A 35 17.10 15.48 -4.65
N LEU A 36 16.97 15.92 -3.40
CA LEU A 36 17.23 15.09 -2.23
C LEU A 36 16.24 13.92 -2.17
N LEU A 37 14.95 14.16 -2.41
CA LEU A 37 13.95 13.09 -2.45
C LEU A 37 14.24 12.07 -3.56
N VAL A 38 14.68 12.52 -4.74
CA VAL A 38 15.12 11.62 -5.83
C VAL A 38 16.30 10.78 -5.36
N LEU A 39 17.34 11.40 -4.82
CA LEU A 39 18.50 10.66 -4.32
C LEU A 39 18.10 9.63 -3.27
N VAL A 40 17.28 10.02 -2.29
CA VAL A 40 16.79 9.12 -1.23
C VAL A 40 15.96 7.98 -1.82
N CYS A 41 14.99 8.25 -2.70
CA CYS A 41 14.13 7.21 -3.26
C CYS A 41 14.90 6.21 -4.14
N TRP A 42 15.94 6.67 -4.84
CA TRP A 42 16.71 5.84 -5.77
C TRP A 42 17.87 5.09 -5.11
N VAL A 43 18.32 5.52 -3.92
CA VAL A 43 19.51 4.94 -3.25
C VAL A 43 19.17 4.29 -1.92
N ALA A 44 18.34 4.92 -1.08
CA ALA A 44 18.12 4.46 0.28
C ALA A 44 17.51 3.05 0.38
N PRO A 45 16.53 2.63 -0.46
CA PRO A 45 16.01 1.27 -0.41
C PRO A 45 17.06 0.21 -0.72
N ALA A 46 17.91 0.43 -1.73
CA ALA A 46 19.00 -0.49 -2.03
C ALA A 46 20.01 -0.60 -0.88
N LEU A 47 20.39 0.54 -0.28
CA LEU A 47 21.28 0.56 0.88
C LEU A 47 20.66 -0.11 2.11
N PHE A 48 19.36 0.08 2.33
CA PHE A 48 18.63 -0.58 3.41
C PHE A 48 18.68 -2.09 3.26
N VAL A 49 18.34 -2.62 2.07
CA VAL A 49 18.36 -4.07 1.83
C VAL A 49 19.77 -4.64 1.94
N ALA A 50 20.77 -3.95 1.41
CA ALA A 50 22.18 -4.34 1.57
C ALA A 50 22.67 -4.26 3.02
N GLY A 51 22.16 -3.32 3.81
CA GLY A 51 22.46 -3.23 5.24
C GLY A 51 21.87 -4.40 6.02
N VAL A 52 20.59 -4.73 5.77
CA VAL A 52 19.92 -5.89 6.39
C VAL A 52 20.60 -7.20 5.98
N SER A 53 21.12 -7.31 4.75
CA SER A 53 21.81 -8.52 4.30
C SER A 53 23.08 -8.85 5.09
N GLN A 54 23.66 -7.85 5.77
CA GLN A 54 24.85 -8.01 6.61
C GLN A 54 24.52 -8.21 8.10
N GLN A 55 23.25 -8.13 8.48
CA GLN A 55 22.81 -8.28 9.87
C GLN A 55 22.37 -9.71 10.15
N SER A 56 22.56 -10.13 11.40
CA SER A 56 22.06 -11.41 11.91
C SER A 56 20.61 -11.32 12.42
N THR A 57 20.11 -10.11 12.66
CA THR A 57 18.73 -9.83 13.08
C THR A 57 17.90 -9.35 11.91
N LEU A 58 16.70 -9.91 11.75
CA LEU A 58 15.75 -9.52 10.70
C LEU A 58 14.63 -8.65 11.28
N PRO A 59 14.01 -7.76 10.47
CA PRO A 59 12.82 -7.02 10.87
C PRO A 59 11.58 -7.94 10.86
N SER A 60 11.51 -8.89 11.80
CA SER A 60 10.50 -9.95 11.85
C SER A 60 9.05 -9.47 12.03
N ASP A 61 8.86 -8.24 12.52
CA ASP A 61 7.55 -7.64 12.74
C ASP A 61 6.98 -7.00 11.45
N THR A 62 7.81 -6.87 10.42
CA THR A 62 7.39 -6.37 9.11
C THR A 62 7.01 -7.54 8.20
N LEU A 63 5.92 -7.36 7.43
CA LEU A 63 5.47 -8.36 6.46
C LEU A 63 6.58 -8.70 5.46
N PHE A 64 6.86 -9.99 5.25
CA PHE A 64 8.01 -10.51 4.49
C PHE A 64 9.40 -10.22 5.07
N GLY A 65 9.50 -9.56 6.22
CA GLY A 65 10.76 -9.24 6.89
C GLY A 65 11.58 -10.49 7.24
N ARG A 66 10.92 -11.56 7.68
CA ARG A 66 11.53 -12.88 7.96
C ARG A 66 12.18 -13.52 6.74
N TRP A 67 11.72 -13.16 5.54
CA TRP A 67 12.18 -13.72 4.27
C TRP A 67 13.27 -12.87 3.59
N MET A 68 13.66 -11.73 4.18
CA MET A 68 14.61 -10.80 3.55
C MET A 68 15.97 -11.41 3.25
N LEU A 69 16.47 -12.34 4.06
CA LEU A 69 17.74 -13.05 3.79
C LEU A 69 17.56 -14.31 2.93
N ALA A 70 16.32 -14.78 2.76
CA ALA A 70 16.01 -15.96 1.98
C ALA A 70 15.86 -15.64 0.48
N THR A 71 15.33 -14.46 0.15
CA THR A 71 15.08 -14.05 -1.24
C THR A 71 15.20 -12.55 -1.46
N GLY A 72 15.79 -12.15 -2.58
CA GLY A 72 15.86 -10.75 -3.00
C GLY A 72 14.51 -10.11 -3.28
N TRP A 73 13.44 -10.89 -3.46
CA TRP A 73 12.09 -10.38 -3.73
C TRP A 73 11.34 -9.91 -2.47
N ALA A 74 11.80 -10.28 -1.28
CA ALA A 74 11.19 -9.82 -0.02
C ALA A 74 11.51 -8.35 0.27
N GLY A 75 12.72 -7.89 -0.10
CA GLY A 75 13.16 -6.49 0.05
C GLY A 75 12.18 -5.44 -0.50
N PRO A 76 11.76 -5.51 -1.78
CA PRO A 76 10.79 -4.55 -2.33
C PRO A 76 9.40 -4.59 -1.68
N LEU A 77 8.99 -5.71 -1.08
CA LEU A 77 7.71 -5.81 -0.36
C LEU A 77 7.78 -5.20 1.04
N VAL A 78 8.90 -5.41 1.75
CA VAL A 78 9.19 -4.74 3.02
C VAL A 78 9.25 -3.23 2.82
N VAL A 79 9.95 -2.78 1.77
CA VAL A 79 10.01 -1.36 1.40
C VAL A 79 8.63 -0.83 1.04
N LEU A 80 7.79 -1.60 0.32
CA LEU A 80 6.42 -1.21 0.00
C LEU A 80 5.57 -1.00 1.26
N GLY A 81 5.60 -1.93 2.21
CA GLY A 81 4.86 -1.82 3.47
C GLY A 81 5.27 -0.57 4.28
N PHE A 82 6.58 -0.33 4.39
CA PHE A 82 7.10 0.88 5.03
C PHE A 82 6.72 2.15 4.26
N ALA A 83 6.87 2.14 2.93
CA ALA A 83 6.62 3.30 2.10
C ALA A 83 5.14 3.68 2.07
N GLY A 84 4.23 2.72 1.95
CA GLY A 84 2.78 2.95 2.02
C GLY A 84 2.36 3.62 3.33
N THR A 85 2.97 3.19 4.44
CA THR A 85 2.65 3.68 5.76
C THR A 85 3.23 5.08 6.03
N TRP A 86 4.49 5.30 5.70
CA TRP A 86 5.23 6.49 6.15
C TRP A 86 5.75 7.37 5.01
N ALA A 87 6.42 6.77 4.01
CA ALA A 87 7.15 7.54 3.02
C ALA A 87 6.24 8.21 1.98
N LEU A 88 5.33 7.46 1.36
CA LEU A 88 4.46 7.94 0.28
C LEU A 88 3.56 9.11 0.70
N PRO A 89 2.96 9.13 1.90
CA PRO A 89 2.26 10.32 2.39
C PRO A 89 3.15 11.56 2.46
N VAL A 90 4.39 11.42 2.93
CA VAL A 90 5.34 12.53 3.03
C VAL A 90 5.81 12.98 1.64
N LEU A 91 6.15 12.05 0.75
CA LEU A 91 6.61 12.33 -0.61
C LEU A 91 5.53 13.06 -1.41
N THR A 92 4.30 12.55 -1.38
CA THR A 92 3.16 13.21 -2.06
C THR A 92 2.90 14.59 -1.49
N SER A 93 3.08 14.77 -0.18
CA SER A 93 2.94 16.07 0.45
C SER A 93 3.95 17.11 0.00
N VAL A 94 5.23 16.75 -0.05
CA VAL A 94 6.29 17.68 -0.48
C VAL A 94 6.11 18.08 -1.94
N VAL A 95 5.68 17.15 -2.80
CA VAL A 95 5.54 17.39 -4.24
C VAL A 95 4.23 18.11 -4.58
N ALA A 96 3.10 17.64 -4.05
CA ALA A 96 1.77 18.14 -4.42
C ALA A 96 1.23 19.21 -3.45
N GLY A 97 1.57 19.11 -2.16
CA GLY A 97 1.10 20.02 -1.11
C GLY A 97 1.59 21.46 -1.27
N ASP A 98 2.70 21.67 -1.98
CA ASP A 98 3.32 23.00 -2.13
C ASP A 98 3.28 23.57 -3.56
N VAL A 99 2.81 22.81 -4.55
CA VAL A 99 2.95 23.21 -5.97
C VAL A 99 2.17 24.47 -6.35
N PHE A 100 1.07 24.76 -5.64
CA PHE A 100 0.28 26.00 -5.77
C PHE A 100 0.61 27.00 -4.64
N ALA A 101 0.69 26.51 -3.40
CA ALA A 101 0.96 27.33 -2.22
C ALA A 101 2.31 28.08 -2.29
N ALA A 102 3.33 27.49 -2.93
CA ALA A 102 4.61 28.18 -3.14
C ALA A 102 4.46 29.43 -4.03
N GLU A 103 3.58 29.40 -5.03
CA GLU A 103 3.33 30.57 -5.89
C GLU A 103 2.59 31.67 -5.15
N ASP A 104 1.74 31.29 -4.18
CA ASP A 104 1.07 32.22 -3.28
C ASP A 104 2.04 32.95 -2.36
N ARG A 105 3.03 32.24 -1.82
CA ARG A 105 4.06 32.82 -0.95
C ARG A 105 5.05 33.68 -1.73
N LEU A 106 5.41 33.27 -2.95
CA LEU A 106 6.37 33.98 -3.79
C LEU A 106 5.74 35.10 -4.66
N GLY A 107 4.40 35.19 -4.70
CA GLY A 107 3.68 36.23 -5.44
C GLY A 107 3.79 36.12 -6.98
N THR A 108 4.05 34.93 -7.52
CA THR A 108 4.39 34.71 -8.94
C THR A 108 3.16 34.63 -9.85
N TRP A 109 1.93 34.59 -9.30
CA TRP A 109 0.70 34.40 -10.06
C TRP A 109 0.49 35.40 -11.19
N ARG A 110 0.82 36.69 -10.96
CA ARG A 110 0.66 37.74 -11.97
C ARG A 110 1.47 37.42 -13.23
N HIS A 111 2.70 36.97 -13.07
CA HIS A 111 3.60 36.60 -14.16
C HIS A 111 3.08 35.37 -14.91
N LEU A 112 2.67 34.32 -14.17
CA LEU A 112 2.14 33.09 -14.76
C LEU A 112 0.85 33.32 -15.56
N LEU A 113 -0.06 34.15 -15.04
CA LEU A 113 -1.32 34.46 -15.72
C LEU A 113 -1.11 35.31 -16.98
N VAL A 114 -0.19 36.28 -16.96
CA VAL A 114 0.15 37.08 -18.14
C VAL A 114 0.81 36.22 -19.23
N ALA A 115 1.67 35.27 -18.83
CA ALA A 115 2.37 34.39 -19.75
C ALA A 115 1.44 33.32 -20.36
N VAL A 116 0.72 32.55 -19.54
CA VAL A 116 -0.06 31.38 -20.00
C VAL A 116 -1.48 31.76 -20.42
N ARG A 117 -2.06 32.80 -19.81
CA ARG A 117 -3.40 33.36 -20.12
C ARG A 117 -4.54 32.36 -20.02
N SER A 118 -4.41 31.33 -19.18
CA SER A 118 -5.47 30.36 -18.89
C SER A 118 -5.21 29.61 -17.57
N PRO A 119 -6.05 29.82 -16.53
CA PRO A 119 -5.95 29.07 -15.27
C PRO A 119 -6.04 27.55 -15.49
N ARG A 120 -6.91 27.09 -16.39
CA ARG A 120 -7.10 25.66 -16.67
C ARG A 120 -5.80 24.99 -17.15
N ARG A 121 -5.03 25.68 -17.99
CA ARG A 121 -3.75 25.17 -18.53
C ARG A 121 -2.65 25.17 -17.47
N ILE A 122 -2.63 26.19 -16.61
CA ILE A 122 -1.69 26.27 -15.49
C ILE A 122 -1.95 25.12 -14.52
N PHE A 123 -3.22 24.88 -14.15
CA PHE A 123 -3.58 23.78 -13.27
C PHE A 123 -3.15 22.43 -13.85
N ALA A 124 -3.52 22.15 -15.11
CA ALA A 124 -3.17 20.89 -15.77
C ALA A 124 -1.65 20.69 -15.85
N ALA A 125 -0.89 21.73 -16.21
CA ALA A 125 0.57 21.65 -16.27
C ALA A 125 1.21 21.33 -14.92
N LYS A 126 0.77 22.00 -13.84
CA LYS A 126 1.27 21.77 -12.48
C LYS A 126 0.88 20.40 -11.95
N ALA A 127 -0.39 20.01 -12.08
CA ALA A 127 -0.88 18.70 -11.64
C ALA A 127 -0.16 17.55 -12.36
N LEU A 128 0.01 17.65 -13.70
CA LEU A 128 0.75 16.65 -14.47
C LEU A 128 2.24 16.62 -14.11
N ALA A 129 2.88 17.77 -13.87
CA ALA A 129 4.28 17.82 -13.46
C ALA A 129 4.48 17.17 -12.07
N SER A 130 3.60 17.48 -11.10
CA SER A 130 3.59 16.82 -9.78
C SER A 130 3.37 15.32 -9.90
N LEU A 131 2.42 14.88 -10.74
CA LEU A 131 2.17 13.47 -11.01
C LEU A 131 3.43 12.78 -11.56
N THR A 132 4.08 13.34 -12.58
CA THR A 132 5.31 12.78 -13.14
C THR A 132 6.41 12.64 -12.10
N VAL A 133 6.61 13.65 -11.25
CA VAL A 133 7.62 13.59 -10.19
C VAL A 133 7.27 12.50 -9.17
N ILE A 134 6.01 12.40 -8.73
CA ILE A 134 5.58 11.34 -7.80
C ILE A 134 5.81 9.95 -8.41
N LEU A 135 5.40 9.72 -9.65
CA LEU A 135 5.61 8.45 -10.34
C LEU A 135 7.11 8.10 -10.48
N MET A 136 7.96 9.09 -10.75
CA MET A 136 9.41 8.92 -10.80
C MET A 136 10.00 8.57 -9.42
N LEU A 137 9.49 9.16 -8.33
CA LEU A 137 9.92 8.82 -6.98
C LEU A 137 9.51 7.38 -6.61
N VAL A 138 8.27 6.99 -6.92
CA VAL A 138 7.80 5.60 -6.71
C VAL A 138 8.61 4.61 -7.55
N ALA A 139 8.86 4.93 -8.83
CA ALA A 139 9.70 4.10 -9.69
C ALA A 139 11.12 3.95 -9.13
N GLY A 140 11.68 5.01 -8.54
CA GLY A 140 12.93 4.95 -7.80
C GLY A 140 12.88 3.99 -6.62
N LEU A 141 11.84 4.05 -5.79
CA LEU A 141 11.66 3.15 -4.65
C LEU A 141 11.58 1.69 -5.09
N VAL A 142 10.80 1.41 -6.14
CA VAL A 142 10.66 0.07 -6.74
C VAL A 142 11.99 -0.41 -7.30
N GLY A 143 12.58 0.36 -8.20
CA GLY A 143 13.82 -0.03 -8.90
C GLY A 143 14.98 -0.24 -7.92
N SER A 144 15.15 0.69 -6.97
CA SER A 144 16.19 0.62 -5.94
C SER A 144 16.05 -0.61 -5.05
N SER A 145 14.83 -0.87 -4.55
CA SER A 145 14.60 -2.02 -3.65
C SER A 145 14.70 -3.37 -4.37
N VAL A 146 14.21 -3.47 -5.61
CA VAL A 146 14.34 -4.68 -6.45
C VAL A 146 15.81 -4.94 -6.79
N ILE A 147 16.51 -3.96 -7.34
CA ILE A 147 17.92 -4.12 -7.72
C ILE A 147 18.77 -4.43 -6.47
N GLY A 148 18.55 -3.69 -5.38
CA GLY A 148 19.25 -3.92 -4.11
C GLY A 148 19.03 -5.33 -3.56
N GLY A 149 17.79 -5.80 -3.52
CA GLY A 149 17.46 -7.15 -3.05
C GLY A 149 18.05 -8.26 -3.93
N LEU A 150 17.97 -8.10 -5.25
CA LEU A 150 18.53 -9.08 -6.18
C LEU A 150 20.06 -9.13 -6.11
N LEU A 151 20.74 -7.99 -5.95
CA LEU A 151 22.20 -7.95 -5.82
C LEU A 151 22.68 -8.46 -4.46
N ALA A 152 21.96 -8.15 -3.37
CA ALA A 152 22.38 -8.52 -2.01
C ALA A 152 22.08 -9.97 -1.66
N VAL A 153 20.91 -10.50 -2.07
CA VAL A 153 20.38 -11.79 -1.59
C VAL A 153 20.17 -12.80 -2.73
N GLY A 154 20.11 -12.32 -3.97
CA GLY A 154 19.95 -13.17 -5.15
C GLY A 154 18.51 -13.49 -5.51
N ASN A 155 18.36 -14.06 -6.70
CA ASN A 155 17.07 -14.37 -7.32
C ASN A 155 16.55 -15.76 -6.90
N ARG A 156 15.88 -15.83 -5.75
CA ARG A 156 15.35 -17.08 -5.17
C ARG A 156 13.82 -17.07 -5.08
N GLN A 157 13.21 -18.25 -4.91
CA GLN A 157 11.77 -18.37 -4.74
C GLN A 157 11.28 -17.56 -3.53
N LEU A 158 10.11 -16.95 -3.66
CA LEU A 158 9.46 -16.18 -2.60
C LEU A 158 8.40 -17.03 -1.92
N VAL A 159 8.41 -17.09 -0.60
CA VAL A 159 7.36 -17.76 0.17
C VAL A 159 6.17 -16.80 0.28
N GLY A 160 5.00 -17.24 -0.19
CA GLY A 160 3.73 -16.52 -0.05
C GLY A 160 3.22 -16.51 1.40
N LEU A 161 2.13 -15.79 1.63
CA LEU A 161 1.46 -15.73 2.95
C LEU A 161 0.65 -16.99 3.24
N ASP A 162 0.34 -17.76 2.21
CA ASP A 162 -0.19 -19.11 2.32
C ASP A 162 0.94 -20.16 2.35
N GLY A 163 2.20 -19.75 2.46
CA GLY A 163 3.36 -20.66 2.45
C GLY A 163 3.74 -21.19 1.06
N GLN A 164 3.00 -20.86 0.00
CA GLN A 164 3.30 -21.34 -1.35
C GLN A 164 4.64 -20.78 -1.85
N LEU A 165 5.46 -21.62 -2.48
CA LEU A 165 6.69 -21.18 -3.14
C LEU A 165 6.37 -20.57 -4.50
N LEU A 166 6.59 -19.26 -4.64
CA LEU A 166 6.46 -18.52 -5.89
C LEU A 166 7.77 -18.57 -6.66
N ALA A 167 7.69 -18.98 -7.93
CA ALA A 167 8.82 -18.89 -8.84
C ALA A 167 9.26 -17.43 -9.00
N PRO A 168 10.56 -17.15 -9.24
CA PRO A 168 11.04 -15.77 -9.28
C PRO A 168 10.34 -14.88 -10.33
N GLY A 169 9.94 -15.42 -11.47
CA GLY A 169 9.17 -14.68 -12.48
C GLY A 169 7.78 -14.28 -11.99
N ASP A 170 7.07 -15.20 -11.32
CA ASP A 170 5.75 -14.92 -10.73
C ASP A 170 5.87 -13.94 -9.55
N ALA A 171 6.91 -14.08 -8.74
CA ALA A 171 7.23 -13.16 -7.66
C ALA A 171 7.49 -11.74 -8.21
N ALA A 172 8.29 -11.61 -9.27
CA ALA A 172 8.54 -10.33 -9.92
C ALA A 172 7.25 -9.66 -10.42
N GLY A 173 6.39 -10.43 -11.10
CA GLY A 173 5.09 -9.95 -11.57
C GLY A 173 4.18 -9.47 -10.42
N ARG A 174 4.07 -10.27 -9.36
CA ARG A 174 3.25 -9.92 -8.17
C ARG A 174 3.81 -8.73 -7.39
N VAL A 175 5.13 -8.60 -7.28
CA VAL A 175 5.80 -7.43 -6.65
C VAL A 175 5.49 -6.16 -7.44
N LEU A 176 5.66 -6.18 -8.76
CA LEU A 176 5.35 -5.02 -9.60
C LEU A 176 3.86 -4.67 -9.55
N LEU A 177 2.98 -5.68 -9.55
CA LEU A 177 1.54 -5.48 -9.42
C LEU A 177 1.17 -4.88 -8.06
N ALA A 178 1.79 -5.32 -6.96
CA ALA A 178 1.56 -4.75 -5.63
C ALA A 178 1.92 -3.26 -5.59
N TRP A 179 3.07 -2.88 -6.14
CA TRP A 179 3.49 -1.48 -6.26
C TRP A 179 2.57 -0.66 -7.18
N LEU A 180 2.09 -1.25 -8.28
CA LEU A 180 1.13 -0.62 -9.18
C LEU A 180 -0.21 -0.34 -8.46
N CYS A 181 -0.72 -1.31 -7.69
CA CYS A 181 -1.93 -1.14 -6.89
C CYS A 181 -1.75 -0.07 -5.81
N ALA A 182 -0.57 0.03 -5.20
CA ALA A 182 -0.23 1.07 -4.24
C ALA A 182 -0.16 2.49 -4.84
N LEU A 183 -0.17 2.65 -6.17
CA LEU A 183 -0.30 3.97 -6.79
C LEU A 183 -1.68 4.58 -6.52
N ALA A 184 -2.76 3.81 -6.52
CA ALA A 184 -4.11 4.35 -6.29
C ALA A 184 -4.24 5.14 -4.96
N PRO A 185 -3.88 4.57 -3.79
CA PRO A 185 -3.90 5.32 -2.53
C PRO A 185 -2.86 6.46 -2.51
N THR A 186 -1.72 6.30 -3.19
CA THR A 186 -0.72 7.37 -3.35
C THR A 186 -1.27 8.56 -4.13
N LEU A 187 -2.03 8.31 -5.19
CA LEU A 187 -2.69 9.34 -5.99
C LEU A 187 -3.81 10.04 -5.20
N ALA A 188 -4.53 9.31 -4.35
CA ALA A 188 -5.51 9.90 -3.44
C ALA A 188 -4.85 10.91 -2.49
N LEU A 189 -3.74 10.53 -1.86
CA LEU A 189 -2.96 11.41 -0.98
C LEU A 189 -2.36 12.60 -1.74
N ALA A 190 -1.85 12.39 -2.94
CA ALA A 190 -1.37 13.47 -3.81
C ALA A 190 -2.48 14.46 -4.16
N ALA A 191 -3.67 13.97 -4.49
CA ALA A 191 -4.83 14.80 -4.81
C ALA A 191 -5.31 15.61 -3.59
N ILE A 192 -5.24 15.04 -2.38
CA ILE A 192 -5.47 15.76 -1.12
C ILE A 192 -4.41 16.87 -0.94
N GLY A 193 -3.15 16.58 -1.24
CA GLY A 193 -2.07 17.57 -1.24
C GLY A 193 -2.34 18.71 -2.21
N LEU A 194 -2.73 18.41 -3.45
CA LEU A 194 -3.13 19.42 -4.45
C LEU A 194 -4.30 20.28 -3.97
N LEU A 195 -5.33 19.65 -3.40
CA LEU A 195 -6.50 20.32 -2.84
C LEU A 195 -6.10 21.27 -1.71
N GLY A 196 -5.27 20.80 -0.77
CA GLY A 196 -4.72 21.61 0.31
C GLY A 196 -3.89 22.78 -0.21
N SER A 197 -3.03 22.54 -1.20
CA SER A 197 -2.18 23.55 -1.84
C SER A 197 -2.98 24.69 -2.47
N VAL A 198 -4.13 24.37 -3.08
CA VAL A 198 -5.02 25.38 -3.70
C VAL A 198 -5.90 26.08 -2.66
N ALA A 199 -6.45 25.34 -1.69
CA ALA A 199 -7.45 25.84 -0.78
C ALA A 199 -6.88 26.74 0.33
N LEU A 200 -5.67 26.45 0.79
CA LEU A 200 -5.03 27.08 1.95
C LEU A 200 -4.14 28.28 1.60
N GLY A 201 -4.06 28.65 0.32
CA GLY A 201 -3.37 29.86 -0.15
C GLY A 201 -1.89 29.89 0.26
N ARG A 202 -1.49 30.95 0.98
CA ARG A 202 -0.10 31.15 1.43
C ARG A 202 0.34 30.19 2.54
N SER A 203 -0.60 29.54 3.22
CA SER A 203 -0.29 28.71 4.37
C SER A 203 0.47 27.44 3.97
N PRO A 204 1.58 27.09 4.65
CA PRO A 204 2.29 25.83 4.41
C PRO A 204 1.51 24.60 4.92
N MET A 205 0.33 24.78 5.51
CA MET A 205 -0.51 23.68 6.03
C MET A 205 -0.90 22.65 4.94
N GLY A 206 -0.88 23.03 3.66
CA GLY A 206 -1.04 22.08 2.55
C GLY A 206 -0.01 20.94 2.55
N LEU A 207 1.19 21.17 3.10
CA LEU A 207 2.25 20.16 3.27
C LEU A 207 2.02 19.21 4.46
N LEU A 208 1.04 19.47 5.31
CA LEU A 208 0.72 18.57 6.43
C LEU A 208 -0.50 17.69 6.13
N LEU A 209 -1.30 18.06 5.13
CA LEU A 209 -2.58 17.42 4.91
C LEU A 209 -2.47 15.94 4.50
N PRO A 210 -1.62 15.54 3.52
CA PRO A 210 -1.50 14.12 3.16
C PRO A 210 -0.96 13.24 4.30
N PRO A 211 0.11 13.60 5.04
CA PRO A 211 0.58 12.78 6.17
C PRO A 211 -0.44 12.69 7.31
N LEU A 212 -1.13 13.79 7.65
CA LEU A 212 -2.15 13.77 8.70
C LEU A 212 -3.35 12.92 8.33
N VAL A 213 -3.83 13.01 7.07
CA VAL A 213 -4.92 12.16 6.60
C VAL A 213 -4.48 10.70 6.53
N ALA A 214 -3.28 10.41 6.03
CA ALA A 214 -2.74 9.06 6.02
C ALA A 214 -2.64 8.46 7.43
N LEU A 215 -2.14 9.23 8.40
CA LEU A 215 -2.07 8.82 9.79
C LEU A 215 -3.46 8.55 10.40
N ALA A 216 -4.42 9.44 10.15
CA ALA A 216 -5.80 9.25 10.63
C ALA A 216 -6.44 7.98 10.02
N LEU A 217 -6.24 7.75 8.72
CA LEU A 217 -6.70 6.53 8.05
C LEU A 217 -6.00 5.27 8.60
N GLN A 218 -4.70 5.35 8.90
CA GLN A 218 -3.95 4.25 9.49
C GLN A 218 -4.46 3.92 10.90
N VAL A 219 -4.68 4.93 11.74
CA VAL A 219 -5.28 4.73 13.08
C VAL A 219 -6.66 4.10 12.95
N ALA A 220 -7.48 4.54 11.99
CA ALA A 220 -8.77 3.92 11.72
C ALA A 220 -8.63 2.44 11.31
N GLN A 221 -7.62 2.09 10.50
CA GLN A 221 -7.35 0.71 10.09
C GLN A 221 -6.90 -0.20 11.26
N MET A 222 -6.37 0.37 12.36
CA MET A 222 -6.03 -0.38 13.57
C MET A 222 -7.24 -0.71 14.45
N LEU A 223 -8.39 -0.07 14.20
CA LEU A 223 -9.62 -0.34 14.94
C LEU A 223 -10.34 -1.57 14.35
N PRO A 224 -11.14 -2.30 15.16
CA PRO A 224 -12.00 -3.38 14.69
C PRO A 224 -13.23 -2.83 13.95
N LEU A 225 -13.00 -2.23 12.79
CA LEU A 225 -14.05 -1.70 11.91
C LEU A 225 -14.76 -2.83 11.16
N PRO A 226 -16.07 -2.67 10.85
CA PRO A 226 -16.76 -3.55 9.90
C PRO A 226 -16.04 -3.58 8.55
N VAL A 227 -16.07 -4.73 7.87
CA VAL A 227 -15.36 -4.94 6.59
C VAL A 227 -15.71 -3.85 5.56
N ALA A 228 -16.99 -3.51 5.42
CA ALA A 228 -17.44 -2.48 4.48
C ALA A 228 -16.79 -1.11 4.74
N VAL A 229 -16.64 -0.72 6.02
CA VAL A 229 -16.00 0.53 6.40
C VAL A 229 -14.51 0.49 6.07
N ARG A 230 -13.86 -0.63 6.40
CA ARG A 230 -12.43 -0.83 6.14
C ARG A 230 -12.09 -0.73 4.65
N LEU A 231 -12.85 -1.43 3.80
CA LEU A 231 -12.67 -1.46 2.36
C LEU A 231 -12.96 -0.11 1.69
N ALA A 232 -13.83 0.70 2.29
CA ALA A 232 -14.20 2.03 1.81
C ALA A 232 -13.17 3.12 2.13
N LEU A 233 -12.14 2.83 2.93
CA LEU A 233 -11.06 3.77 3.22
C LEU A 233 -10.03 3.77 2.09
N PRO A 234 -9.63 4.96 1.57
CA PRO A 234 -8.73 5.05 0.43
C PRO A 234 -7.32 4.51 0.72
N GLY A 235 -6.94 4.35 1.99
CA GLY A 235 -5.65 3.76 2.39
C GLY A 235 -5.62 2.23 2.40
N TYR A 236 -6.75 1.53 2.24
CA TYR A 236 -6.79 0.08 2.38
C TYR A 236 -5.94 -0.67 1.35
N ALA A 237 -5.78 -0.10 0.15
CA ALA A 237 -4.89 -0.65 -0.89
C ALA A 237 -3.40 -0.64 -0.51
N PHE A 238 -2.98 0.11 0.51
CA PHE A 238 -1.62 -0.01 1.08
C PHE A 238 -1.42 -1.26 1.94
N ILE A 239 -2.50 -2.00 2.22
CA ILE A 239 -2.48 -3.23 3.02
C ILE A 239 -2.87 -4.43 2.14
N SER A 240 -3.99 -4.33 1.41
CA SER A 240 -4.62 -5.45 0.70
C SER A 240 -3.83 -6.00 -0.49
N TRP A 241 -2.70 -5.39 -0.88
CA TRP A 241 -1.79 -5.96 -1.88
C TRP A 241 -1.18 -7.29 -1.41
N ASN A 242 -1.14 -7.51 -0.09
CA ASN A 242 -0.72 -8.75 0.53
C ASN A 242 -1.50 -9.97 -0.01
N GLY A 243 -2.78 -9.80 -0.34
CA GLY A 243 -3.66 -10.81 -0.92
C GLY A 243 -3.18 -11.36 -2.27
N LEU A 244 -2.31 -10.63 -3.00
CA LEU A 244 -1.67 -11.14 -4.22
C LEU A 244 -0.73 -12.32 -3.94
N PHE A 245 -0.28 -12.51 -2.70
CA PHE A 245 0.67 -13.55 -2.29
C PHE A 245 -0.02 -14.70 -1.56
N THR A 246 -1.28 -14.96 -1.88
CA THR A 246 -2.08 -16.09 -1.39
C THR A 246 -2.64 -16.91 -2.55
N SER A 247 -3.01 -18.17 -2.31
CA SER A 247 -3.66 -19.08 -3.25
C SER A 247 -4.95 -19.64 -2.64
N PRO A 248 -6.14 -19.29 -3.19
CA PRO A 248 -6.37 -18.37 -4.30
C PRO A 248 -6.04 -16.91 -3.93
N ALA A 249 -5.68 -16.11 -4.92
CA ALA A 249 -5.36 -14.70 -4.70
C ALA A 249 -6.61 -13.90 -4.31
N GLN A 250 -6.51 -13.12 -3.22
CA GLN A 250 -7.60 -12.29 -2.70
C GLN A 250 -7.72 -10.98 -3.47
N LEU A 251 -8.21 -11.06 -4.72
CA LEU A 251 -8.27 -9.91 -5.64
C LEU A 251 -9.42 -8.94 -5.32
N ALA A 252 -10.54 -9.42 -4.79
CA ALA A 252 -11.72 -8.59 -4.57
C ALA A 252 -11.46 -7.45 -3.56
N PRO A 253 -10.88 -7.70 -2.36
CA PRO A 253 -10.53 -6.62 -1.44
C PRO A 253 -9.58 -5.59 -2.06
N LEU A 254 -8.60 -6.08 -2.83
CA LEU A 254 -7.61 -5.24 -3.50
C LEU A 254 -8.22 -4.33 -4.56
N LEU A 255 -9.08 -4.87 -5.43
CA LEU A 255 -9.72 -4.11 -6.49
C LEU A 255 -10.68 -3.05 -5.92
N ILE A 256 -11.40 -3.37 -4.84
CA ILE A 256 -12.24 -2.40 -4.12
C ILE A 256 -11.37 -1.25 -3.58
N GLY A 257 -10.28 -1.57 -2.88
CA GLY A 257 -9.36 -0.57 -2.34
C GLY A 257 -8.76 0.33 -3.43
N VAL A 258 -8.35 -0.26 -4.57
CA VAL A 258 -7.85 0.49 -5.74
C VAL A 258 -8.92 1.41 -6.31
N ALA A 259 -10.15 0.90 -6.53
CA ALA A 259 -11.26 1.69 -7.05
C ALA A 259 -11.59 2.87 -6.12
N VAL A 260 -11.71 2.63 -4.82
CA VAL A 260 -11.97 3.67 -3.81
C VAL A 260 -10.86 4.72 -3.83
N GLY A 261 -9.59 4.31 -3.86
CA GLY A 261 -8.45 5.23 -3.96
C GLY A 261 -8.50 6.11 -5.21
N LEU A 262 -8.83 5.55 -6.37
CA LEU A 262 -8.96 6.30 -7.62
C LEU A 262 -10.16 7.26 -7.61
N VAL A 263 -11.30 6.86 -7.04
CA VAL A 263 -12.46 7.75 -6.89
C VAL A 263 -12.14 8.92 -5.96
N TRP A 264 -11.40 8.67 -4.87
CA TRP A 264 -10.88 9.74 -4.01
C TRP A 264 -9.92 10.68 -4.77
N ALA A 265 -8.98 10.12 -5.53
CA ALA A 265 -8.02 10.89 -6.30
C ALA A 265 -8.69 11.80 -7.33
N THR A 266 -9.68 11.26 -8.07
CA THR A 266 -10.44 12.01 -9.08
C THR A 266 -11.30 13.09 -8.46
N LEU A 267 -12.03 12.80 -7.38
CA LEU A 267 -12.86 13.79 -6.68
C LEU A 267 -12.00 14.90 -6.09
N ALA A 268 -10.96 14.59 -5.32
CA ALA A 268 -10.09 15.60 -4.70
C ALA A 268 -9.39 16.48 -5.75
N THR A 269 -8.90 15.89 -6.85
CA THR A 269 -8.31 16.65 -7.97
C THR A 269 -9.35 17.53 -8.66
N GLY A 270 -10.56 17.03 -8.86
CA GLY A 270 -11.67 17.79 -9.44
C GLY A 270 -12.06 18.99 -8.57
N LEU A 271 -12.15 18.81 -7.26
CA LEU A 271 -12.42 19.89 -6.30
C LEU A 271 -11.30 20.93 -6.30
N ALA A 272 -10.03 20.49 -6.31
CA ALA A 272 -8.88 21.39 -6.43
C ALA A 272 -8.94 22.21 -7.72
N TYR A 273 -9.28 21.57 -8.85
CA TYR A 273 -9.46 22.24 -10.14
C TYR A 273 -10.58 23.28 -10.10
N LEU A 274 -11.75 22.92 -9.55
CA LEU A 274 -12.90 23.82 -9.46
C LEU A 274 -12.59 25.04 -8.58
N LEU A 275 -11.95 24.83 -7.44
CA LEU A 275 -11.51 25.92 -6.55
C LEU A 275 -10.49 26.82 -7.25
N PHE A 276 -9.53 26.24 -7.97
CA PHE A 276 -8.49 27.00 -8.66
C PHE A 276 -9.04 27.85 -9.82
N VAL A 277 -9.92 27.29 -10.65
CA VAL A 277 -10.49 28.01 -11.81
C VAL A 277 -11.44 29.12 -11.39
N ARG A 278 -12.12 28.97 -10.25
CA ARG A 278 -13.01 29.99 -9.68
C ARG A 278 -12.29 30.98 -8.77
N ARG A 279 -10.98 30.85 -8.62
CA ARG A 279 -10.17 31.71 -7.75
C ARG A 279 -10.05 33.10 -8.35
N ASP A 280 -10.25 34.11 -7.50
CA ASP A 280 -9.93 35.49 -7.83
C ASP A 280 -8.43 35.75 -7.58
N PHE A 281 -7.74 36.20 -8.62
CA PHE A 281 -6.31 36.52 -8.60
C PHE A 281 -6.04 38.01 -8.45
N THR A 282 -7.08 38.85 -8.42
CA THR A 282 -6.97 40.31 -8.33
C THR A 282 -6.85 40.80 -6.90
N ASN A 283 -7.36 40.04 -5.92
CA ASN A 283 -7.30 40.38 -4.51
C ASN A 283 -5.92 40.03 -3.88
N PRO A 284 -5.10 41.03 -3.49
CA PRO A 284 -3.80 40.79 -2.87
C PRO A 284 -3.89 40.28 -1.41
N ALA A 285 -5.05 40.38 -0.76
CA ALA A 285 -5.32 39.90 0.59
C ALA A 285 -5.93 38.47 0.62
N TYR A 286 -5.87 37.73 -0.49
CA TYR A 286 -6.35 36.36 -0.54
C TYR A 286 -5.42 35.43 0.29
N ASP A 287 -5.85 35.07 1.49
CA ASP A 287 -5.15 34.13 2.39
C ASP A 287 -5.79 32.73 2.43
N GLY A 288 -6.38 32.31 1.30
CA GLY A 288 -7.20 31.09 1.25
C GLY A 288 -8.59 31.31 1.84
N SER A 289 -9.51 30.40 1.56
CA SER A 289 -10.88 30.51 2.10
C SER A 289 -11.20 29.29 2.94
N GLY A 290 -10.83 29.31 4.23
CA GLY A 290 -11.04 28.19 5.16
C GLY A 290 -12.47 27.66 5.14
N ARG A 291 -13.48 28.54 5.02
CA ARG A 291 -14.89 28.15 4.88
C ARG A 291 -15.20 27.39 3.58
N ARG A 292 -14.56 27.74 2.45
CA ARG A 292 -14.69 26.97 1.19
C ARG A 292 -13.82 25.71 1.22
N ALA A 293 -12.67 25.72 1.90
CA ALA A 293 -11.86 24.52 2.09
C ALA A 293 -12.64 23.43 2.85
N LEU A 294 -13.39 23.82 3.89
CA LEU A 294 -14.27 22.90 4.63
C LEU A 294 -15.49 22.45 3.80
N THR A 295 -16.21 23.39 3.19
CA THR A 295 -17.48 23.07 2.50
C THR A 295 -17.29 22.42 1.13
N VAL A 296 -16.23 22.76 0.40
CA VAL A 296 -15.94 22.25 -0.95
C VAL A 296 -14.85 21.19 -0.92
N GLY A 297 -14.01 21.12 0.12
CA GLY A 297 -12.97 20.10 0.26
C GLY A 297 -13.39 18.93 1.15
N LEU A 298 -13.59 19.18 2.44
CA LEU A 298 -13.82 18.12 3.43
C LEU A 298 -15.19 17.45 3.29
N LEU A 299 -16.27 18.23 3.17
CA LEU A 299 -17.63 17.68 3.12
C LEU A 299 -17.85 16.70 1.94
N PRO A 300 -17.44 17.01 0.69
CA PRO A 300 -17.60 16.06 -0.41
C PRO A 300 -16.79 14.77 -0.23
N LEU A 301 -15.61 14.84 0.37
CA LEU A 301 -14.80 13.65 0.67
C LEU A 301 -15.45 12.79 1.76
N ALA A 302 -16.01 13.43 2.81
CA ALA A 302 -16.77 12.72 3.83
C ALA A 302 -18.04 12.07 3.27
N ALA A 303 -18.78 12.79 2.40
CA ALA A 303 -19.95 12.26 1.71
C ALA A 303 -19.56 11.09 0.78
N LEU A 304 -18.42 11.20 0.09
CA LEU A 304 -17.88 10.11 -0.72
C LEU A 304 -17.61 8.87 0.14
N THR A 305 -16.97 9.03 1.31
CA THR A 305 -16.76 7.90 2.24
C THR A 305 -18.08 7.25 2.64
N ALA A 306 -19.09 8.02 3.02
CA ALA A 306 -20.39 7.46 3.40
C ALA A 306 -21.05 6.69 2.24
N LEU A 307 -20.94 7.21 1.01
CA LEU A 307 -21.44 6.56 -0.20
C LEU A 307 -20.68 5.28 -0.53
N THR A 308 -19.34 5.28 -0.44
CA THR A 308 -18.54 4.08 -0.69
C THR A 308 -18.76 3.02 0.38
N VAL A 309 -18.91 3.42 1.65
CA VAL A 309 -19.30 2.49 2.73
C VAL A 309 -20.64 1.85 2.42
N GLY A 310 -21.67 2.63 2.06
CA GLY A 310 -22.98 2.09 1.71
C GLY A 310 -22.94 1.17 0.49
N ALA A 311 -22.22 1.56 -0.57
CA ALA A 311 -22.08 0.75 -1.78
C ALA A 311 -21.35 -0.58 -1.51
N VAL A 312 -20.26 -0.56 -0.73
CA VAL A 312 -19.54 -1.78 -0.36
C VAL A 312 -20.41 -2.65 0.54
N ALA A 313 -21.09 -2.08 1.55
CA ALA A 313 -21.97 -2.84 2.44
C ALA A 313 -23.10 -3.56 1.70
N VAL A 314 -23.63 -2.98 0.62
CA VAL A 314 -24.63 -3.64 -0.25
C VAL A 314 -23.99 -4.73 -1.11
N ALA A 315 -22.78 -4.50 -1.61
CA ALA A 315 -22.09 -5.43 -2.49
C ALA A 315 -21.45 -6.63 -1.75
N THR A 316 -21.15 -6.48 -0.46
CA THR A 316 -20.48 -7.50 0.35
C THR A 316 -21.34 -7.85 1.57
N PRO A 317 -21.86 -9.08 1.70
CA PRO A 317 -22.78 -9.45 2.78
C PRO A 317 -22.14 -9.55 4.18
N SER A 318 -20.87 -9.16 4.36
CA SER A 318 -20.18 -9.19 5.65
C SER A 318 -20.39 -7.89 6.44
N THR A 319 -21.35 -7.89 7.37
CA THR A 319 -21.54 -6.79 8.33
C THR A 319 -20.60 -6.86 9.54
N GLY A 320 -19.91 -8.00 9.73
CA GLY A 320 -18.99 -8.26 10.83
C GLY A 320 -17.53 -7.92 10.52
N SER A 321 -16.62 -8.57 11.23
CA SER A 321 -15.17 -8.42 11.07
C SER A 321 -14.61 -9.09 9.81
N GLY A 322 -15.35 -10.03 9.21
CA GLY A 322 -14.89 -10.88 8.11
C GLY A 322 -13.95 -12.02 8.53
N ILE A 323 -13.52 -12.02 9.81
CA ILE A 323 -12.64 -13.02 10.41
C ILE A 323 -13.52 -14.04 11.14
N GLY A 324 -13.82 -15.16 10.49
CA GLY A 324 -14.56 -16.27 11.10
C GLY A 324 -13.66 -17.48 11.35
N GLN A 325 -14.01 -18.28 12.37
CA GLN A 325 -13.29 -19.50 12.75
C GLN A 325 -12.92 -20.41 11.56
N GLU A 326 -13.90 -20.74 10.71
CA GLU A 326 -13.68 -21.62 9.55
C GLU A 326 -12.62 -21.04 8.57
N LYS A 327 -12.60 -19.72 8.38
CA LYS A 327 -11.62 -19.07 7.50
C LYS A 327 -10.22 -19.08 8.11
N VAL A 328 -10.13 -18.88 9.43
CA VAL A 328 -8.85 -18.98 10.17
C VAL A 328 -8.31 -20.40 10.07
N GLU A 329 -9.14 -21.41 10.33
CA GLU A 329 -8.78 -22.83 10.23
C GLU A 329 -8.30 -23.19 8.83
N ARG A 330 -9.05 -22.77 7.80
CA ARG A 330 -8.68 -23.02 6.40
C ARG A 330 -7.36 -22.36 6.04
N SER A 331 -7.19 -21.08 6.36
CA SER A 331 -5.96 -20.34 6.06
C SER A 331 -4.74 -20.94 6.75
N LEU A 332 -4.87 -21.28 8.04
CA LEU A 332 -3.80 -21.90 8.82
C LEU A 332 -3.44 -23.30 8.30
N ALA A 333 -4.43 -24.13 7.98
CA ALA A 333 -4.20 -25.47 7.45
C ALA A 333 -3.48 -25.43 6.09
N THR A 334 -3.88 -24.51 5.20
CA THR A 334 -3.21 -24.30 3.90
C THR A 334 -1.77 -23.85 4.10
N ALA A 335 -1.54 -22.81 4.93
CA ALA A 335 -0.21 -22.30 5.22
C ALA A 335 0.72 -23.38 5.79
N PHE A 336 0.23 -24.13 6.77
CA PHE A 336 0.99 -25.23 7.36
C PHE A 336 1.34 -26.31 6.33
N ALA A 337 0.39 -26.72 5.48
CA ALA A 337 0.63 -27.77 4.49
C ALA A 337 1.75 -27.38 3.49
N HIS A 338 1.77 -26.12 3.04
CA HIS A 338 2.81 -25.62 2.12
C HIS A 338 4.18 -25.52 2.81
N LEU A 339 4.23 -24.92 4.01
CA LEU A 339 5.48 -24.75 4.76
C LEU A 339 6.04 -26.10 5.26
N TYR A 340 5.18 -27.07 5.57
CA TYR A 340 5.61 -28.41 5.95
C TYR A 340 6.36 -29.11 4.81
N ARG A 341 5.89 -28.97 3.55
CA ARG A 341 6.58 -29.50 2.38
C ARG A 341 7.95 -28.84 2.19
N MET A 342 8.03 -27.52 2.40
CA MET A 342 9.30 -26.79 2.35
C MET A 342 10.29 -27.31 3.40
N GLN A 343 9.85 -27.44 4.66
CA GLN A 343 10.69 -27.98 5.74
C GLN A 343 11.13 -29.42 5.46
N THR A 344 10.21 -30.26 4.96
CA THR A 344 10.50 -31.66 4.57
C THR A 344 11.63 -31.72 3.55
N GLY A 345 11.61 -30.83 2.55
CA GLY A 345 12.70 -30.69 1.59
C GLY A 345 14.02 -30.25 2.23
N GLN A 346 14.00 -29.23 3.09
CA GLN A 346 15.20 -28.73 3.79
C GLN A 346 15.85 -29.82 4.67
N LEU A 347 15.04 -30.64 5.33
CA LEU A 347 15.47 -31.72 6.20
C LEU A 347 15.72 -33.04 5.46
N HIS A 348 15.60 -33.06 4.12
CA HIS A 348 15.81 -34.25 3.29
C HIS A 348 14.93 -35.45 3.71
N ARG A 349 13.72 -35.16 4.19
CA ARG A 349 12.69 -36.16 4.53
C ARG A 349 11.98 -36.65 3.25
N PRO A 350 11.34 -37.83 3.27
CA PRO A 350 10.57 -38.32 2.13
C PRO A 350 9.53 -37.29 1.65
N ALA A 351 9.46 -37.07 0.34
CA ALA A 351 8.56 -36.08 -0.23
C ALA A 351 7.09 -36.46 0.01
N VAL A 352 6.30 -35.47 0.46
CA VAL A 352 4.86 -35.59 0.67
C VAL A 352 4.12 -34.50 -0.10
N THR A 353 2.92 -34.83 -0.57
CA THR A 353 2.01 -33.89 -1.24
C THR A 353 0.97 -33.34 -0.25
N GLU A 354 0.41 -32.18 -0.54
CA GLU A 354 -0.66 -31.57 0.29
C GLU A 354 -1.87 -32.49 0.44
N ALA A 355 -2.25 -33.18 -0.65
CA ALA A 355 -3.36 -34.14 -0.63
C ALA A 355 -3.09 -35.36 0.27
N GLN A 356 -1.82 -35.76 0.42
CA GLN A 356 -1.43 -36.82 1.35
C GLN A 356 -1.41 -36.34 2.79
N LEU A 357 -0.99 -35.09 3.03
CA LEU A 357 -0.97 -34.51 4.37
C LEU A 357 -2.36 -34.41 4.99
N ARG A 358 -3.40 -34.16 4.19
CA ARG A 358 -4.79 -33.97 4.67
C ARG A 358 -4.82 -33.05 5.89
N THR A 359 -4.10 -31.93 5.79
CA THR A 359 -3.94 -31.00 6.90
C THR A 359 -5.28 -30.38 7.25
N SER A 360 -5.57 -30.34 8.54
CA SER A 360 -6.73 -29.65 9.11
C SER A 360 -6.29 -28.84 10.31
N ALA A 361 -7.04 -27.80 10.65
CA ALA A 361 -6.82 -27.01 11.84
C ALA A 361 -8.13 -26.92 12.62
N ALA A 362 -8.04 -27.01 13.94
CA ALA A 362 -9.14 -26.70 14.86
C ALA A 362 -8.71 -25.50 15.69
N CYS A 363 -9.43 -24.39 15.55
CA CYS A 363 -9.08 -23.13 16.20
C CYS A 363 -10.16 -22.72 17.19
N THR A 364 -9.75 -22.22 18.35
CA THR A 364 -10.66 -21.65 19.35
C THR A 364 -10.16 -20.28 19.77
N LYS A 365 -11.06 -19.30 19.79
CA LYS A 365 -10.83 -17.97 20.34
C LYS A 365 -11.31 -17.89 21.79
N SER A 366 -10.53 -17.26 22.66
CA SER A 366 -10.85 -17.09 24.09
C SER A 366 -11.26 -18.42 24.78
N ASP A 367 -10.58 -19.52 24.44
CA ASP A 367 -10.89 -20.88 24.93
C ASP A 367 -12.35 -21.32 24.73
N GLY A 368 -13.00 -20.83 23.67
CA GLY A 368 -14.40 -21.15 23.37
C GLY A 368 -15.43 -20.37 24.18
N GLN A 369 -15.00 -19.44 25.05
CA GLN A 369 -15.89 -18.68 25.94
C GLN A 369 -16.51 -17.44 25.28
N ALA A 370 -15.97 -17.00 24.14
CA ALA A 370 -16.43 -15.83 23.39
C ALA A 370 -16.90 -16.20 21.98
N ALA A 371 -17.43 -15.22 21.25
CA ALA A 371 -17.75 -15.38 19.84
C ALA A 371 -16.48 -15.79 19.06
N GLN A 372 -16.58 -16.84 18.25
CA GLN A 372 -15.48 -17.42 17.49
C GLN A 372 -15.20 -16.61 16.20
N GLU A 373 -15.07 -15.29 16.37
CA GLU A 373 -14.89 -14.34 15.29
C GLU A 373 -14.09 -13.09 15.72
N GLY A 374 -13.54 -12.39 14.74
CA GLY A 374 -12.86 -11.12 14.92
C GLY A 374 -11.39 -11.19 15.33
N PRO A 375 -10.70 -10.04 15.30
CA PRO A 375 -9.27 -9.93 15.59
C PRO A 375 -8.96 -10.21 17.07
N GLY A 376 -7.68 -10.49 17.37
CA GLY A 376 -7.20 -10.78 18.73
C GLY A 376 -5.96 -11.68 18.74
N ASN A 377 -5.27 -11.71 19.88
CA ASN A 377 -4.08 -12.54 20.17
C ASN A 377 -4.41 -13.79 21.01
N ASP A 378 -5.70 -14.08 21.12
CA ASP A 378 -6.30 -15.12 21.95
C ASP A 378 -6.85 -16.29 21.11
N TRP A 379 -6.37 -16.43 19.88
CA TRP A 379 -6.64 -17.56 19.01
C TRP A 379 -5.64 -18.67 19.29
N ARG A 380 -6.13 -19.84 19.67
CA ARG A 380 -5.33 -21.06 19.84
C ARG A 380 -5.79 -22.10 18.84
N CYS A 381 -4.87 -22.60 18.03
CA CYS A 381 -5.16 -23.55 16.97
C CYS A 381 -4.33 -24.83 17.13
N VAL A 382 -4.97 -25.97 16.89
CA VAL A 382 -4.29 -27.27 16.78
C VAL A 382 -4.35 -27.71 15.33
N VAL A 383 -3.19 -27.79 14.70
CA VAL A 383 -3.04 -28.30 13.34
C VAL A 383 -2.76 -29.79 13.40
N SER A 384 -3.48 -30.55 12.57
CA SER A 384 -3.37 -32.00 12.46
C SER A 384 -3.06 -32.41 11.02
N TRP A 385 -2.09 -33.30 10.82
CA TRP A 385 -1.71 -33.82 9.51
C TRP A 385 -1.40 -35.32 9.55
N HIS A 386 -1.43 -35.95 8.38
CA HIS A 386 -1.22 -37.37 8.19
C HIS A 386 0.02 -37.61 7.34
N LEU A 387 0.80 -38.64 7.64
CA LEU A 387 1.96 -39.03 6.84
C LEU A 387 1.72 -40.40 6.22
N PRO A 388 2.10 -40.62 4.94
CA PRO A 388 1.95 -41.91 4.30
C PRO A 388 2.78 -42.97 5.04
N GLY A 389 2.16 -44.10 5.38
CA GLY A 389 2.81 -45.19 6.12
C GLY A 389 2.90 -44.99 7.64
N VAL A 390 2.33 -43.91 8.18
CA VAL A 390 2.27 -43.66 9.64
C VAL A 390 0.81 -43.62 10.07
N ALA A 391 0.43 -44.51 11.00
CA ALA A 391 -0.95 -44.60 11.50
C ALA A 391 -1.32 -43.48 12.48
N VAL A 392 -0.33 -42.81 13.07
CA VAL A 392 -0.53 -41.74 14.06
C VAL A 392 -0.63 -40.39 13.36
N THR A 393 -1.69 -39.64 13.65
CA THR A 393 -1.86 -38.26 13.22
C THR A 393 -0.85 -37.36 13.93
N GLY A 394 -0.08 -36.59 13.17
CA GLY A 394 0.81 -35.57 13.72
C GLY A 394 0.01 -34.35 14.16
N THR A 395 0.39 -33.74 15.27
CA THR A 395 -0.27 -32.54 15.81
C THR A 395 0.73 -31.46 16.19
N ALA A 396 0.38 -30.20 15.96
CA ALA A 396 1.17 -29.04 16.34
C ALA A 396 0.23 -27.92 16.79
N ILE A 397 0.62 -27.20 17.85
CA ILE A 397 -0.17 -26.10 18.39
C ILE A 397 0.42 -24.78 17.88
N TYR A 398 -0.47 -23.85 17.54
CA TYR A 398 -0.15 -22.48 17.19
C TYR A 398 -0.97 -21.50 18.00
N GLN A 399 -0.32 -20.45 18.49
CA GLN A 399 -0.99 -19.26 18.99
C GLN A 399 -1.00 -18.20 17.87
N LEU A 400 -2.18 -17.64 17.58
CA LEU A 400 -2.35 -16.70 16.49
C LEU A 400 -2.62 -15.30 17.05
N ASP A 401 -1.90 -14.32 16.53
CA ASP A 401 -2.22 -12.90 16.68
C ASP A 401 -2.81 -12.38 15.37
N ILE A 402 -4.12 -12.16 15.35
CA ILE A 402 -4.88 -11.76 14.17
C ILE A 402 -5.22 -10.28 14.24
N GLY A 403 -4.69 -9.51 13.28
CA GLY A 403 -4.98 -8.10 13.09
C GLY A 403 -6.38 -7.85 12.51
N PRO A 404 -6.96 -6.65 12.73
CA PRO A 404 -8.26 -6.27 12.16
C PRO A 404 -8.31 -6.28 10.62
N ASP A 405 -7.16 -6.25 9.96
CA ASP A 405 -6.97 -6.35 8.51
C ASP A 405 -6.96 -7.79 7.98
N GLY A 406 -7.07 -8.80 8.86
CA GLY A 406 -7.09 -10.21 8.52
C GLY A 406 -5.70 -10.87 8.46
N ARG A 407 -4.62 -10.07 8.58
CA ARG A 407 -3.26 -10.59 8.69
C ARG A 407 -3.08 -11.25 10.05
N TYR A 408 -2.39 -12.38 10.11
CA TYR A 408 -2.02 -12.99 11.38
C TYR A 408 -0.57 -13.45 11.42
N VAL A 409 -0.01 -13.51 12.63
CA VAL A 409 1.24 -14.21 12.92
C VAL A 409 0.88 -15.49 13.68
N ALA A 410 1.32 -16.63 13.17
CA ALA A 410 1.19 -17.92 13.85
C ALA A 410 2.51 -18.25 14.54
N ASP A 411 2.48 -18.34 15.87
CA ASP A 411 3.62 -18.73 16.71
C ASP A 411 3.47 -20.17 17.18
N GLY A 412 4.47 -21.00 16.88
CA GLY A 412 4.45 -22.43 17.09
C GLY A 412 4.86 -22.83 18.50
N ASP A 413 3.97 -23.54 19.19
CA ASP A 413 4.20 -24.14 20.50
C ASP A 413 3.96 -25.65 20.44
N GLY A 414 4.70 -26.34 19.58
CA GLY A 414 4.54 -27.78 19.37
C GLY A 414 5.87 -28.55 19.39
N PRO A 415 5.91 -29.78 18.85
CA PRO A 415 7.07 -30.66 18.98
C PRO A 415 8.32 -30.07 18.33
N LYS A 416 9.49 -30.34 18.93
CA LYS A 416 10.80 -29.80 18.48
C LYS A 416 11.11 -30.16 17.04
N GLU A 417 10.59 -31.29 16.57
CA GLU A 417 10.81 -31.83 15.23
C GLU A 417 10.01 -31.08 14.14
N VAL A 418 9.06 -30.23 14.52
CA VAL A 418 8.13 -29.53 13.62
C VAL A 418 8.20 -28.02 13.85
N ASN A 419 7.67 -27.51 14.96
CA ASN A 419 7.50 -26.08 15.22
C ASN A 419 8.02 -25.64 16.61
N GLY A 420 8.59 -26.53 17.42
CA GLY A 420 9.09 -26.22 18.76
C GLY A 420 10.49 -25.61 18.84
N TYR A 421 11.15 -25.33 17.70
CA TYR A 421 12.49 -24.72 17.68
C TYR A 421 12.68 -23.80 16.49
N PHE A 422 13.38 -22.68 16.70
CA PHE A 422 13.55 -21.60 15.73
C PHE A 422 14.47 -21.93 14.55
N LEU A 423 15.40 -22.89 14.72
CA LEU A 423 16.30 -23.37 13.65
C LEU A 423 16.03 -24.83 13.33
N VAL A 424 16.13 -25.15 12.05
CA VAL A 424 16.28 -26.51 11.55
C VAL A 424 17.70 -26.70 11.04
N ARG A 425 18.32 -27.82 11.43
CA ARG A 425 19.66 -28.18 10.99
C ARG A 425 19.58 -28.86 9.63
N THR A 426 20.13 -28.22 8.61
CA THR A 426 20.20 -28.75 7.25
C THR A 426 21.65 -29.15 6.91
N PRO A 427 21.88 -29.97 5.89
CA PRO A 427 23.24 -30.29 5.44
C PRO A 427 24.08 -29.07 5.03
N ALA A 428 23.44 -27.95 4.67
CA ALA A 428 24.10 -26.69 4.30
C ALA A 428 24.33 -25.74 5.51
N GLY A 429 23.92 -26.14 6.71
CA GLY A 429 23.98 -25.33 7.93
C GLY A 429 22.62 -25.13 8.60
N ASP A 430 22.61 -24.39 9.70
CA ASP A 430 21.36 -24.05 10.38
C ASP A 430 20.58 -23.00 9.58
N THR A 431 19.29 -23.26 9.39
CA THR A 431 18.39 -22.34 8.69
C THR A 431 17.15 -22.07 9.55
N PRO A 432 16.52 -20.88 9.44
CA PRO A 432 15.28 -20.59 10.13
C PRO A 432 14.21 -21.64 9.83
N ASN A 433 13.56 -22.13 10.89
CA ASN A 433 12.47 -23.08 10.77
C ASN A 433 11.22 -22.38 10.20
N PRO A 434 10.76 -22.73 8.98
CA PRO A 434 9.60 -22.07 8.38
C PRO A 434 8.29 -22.32 9.14
N LEU A 435 8.22 -23.37 9.97
CA LEU A 435 7.04 -23.73 10.76
C LEU A 435 7.06 -23.20 12.19
N TRP A 436 8.20 -22.66 12.66
CA TRP A 436 8.28 -22.11 14.02
C TRP A 436 7.42 -20.86 14.16
N GLN A 437 7.56 -19.91 13.24
CA GLN A 437 6.73 -18.71 13.21
C GLN A 437 6.57 -18.22 11.78
N PHE A 438 5.33 -17.99 11.34
CA PHE A 438 5.04 -17.53 9.98
C PHE A 438 3.86 -16.55 9.94
N ASP A 439 3.83 -15.73 8.90
CA ASP A 439 2.72 -14.82 8.62
C ASP A 439 1.69 -15.52 7.74
N GLY A 440 0.41 -15.20 7.95
CA GLY A 440 -0.69 -15.62 7.10
C GLY A 440 -1.75 -14.54 6.93
N ASN A 441 -2.77 -14.83 6.13
CA ASN A 441 -3.84 -13.87 5.84
C ASN A 441 -5.21 -14.55 5.72
N VAL A 442 -6.21 -13.98 6.39
CA VAL A 442 -7.61 -14.39 6.31
C VAL A 442 -8.34 -13.50 5.31
N ASP A 443 -9.07 -14.10 4.38
CA ASP A 443 -9.92 -13.34 3.46
C ASP A 443 -11.12 -12.76 4.21
N LEU A 444 -11.20 -11.43 4.27
CA LEU A 444 -12.28 -10.71 4.95
C LEU A 444 -13.61 -10.79 4.21
N LEU A 445 -13.57 -11.10 2.91
CA LEU A 445 -14.78 -11.29 2.11
C LEU A 445 -15.19 -12.75 2.11
N ASP A 446 -16.48 -13.00 2.08
CA ASP A 446 -16.99 -14.34 1.81
C ASP A 446 -16.85 -14.57 0.31
N THR A 447 -15.89 -15.41 -0.05
CA THR A 447 -15.85 -15.97 -1.39
C THR A 447 -17.04 -16.91 -1.50
N THR A 448 -18.18 -16.41 -1.99
CA THR A 448 -19.16 -17.30 -2.62
C THR A 448 -18.38 -18.02 -3.70
N SER A 449 -18.15 -19.32 -3.49
CA SER A 449 -17.72 -20.23 -4.56
C SER A 449 -18.63 -19.92 -5.75
N LYS A 450 -18.08 -19.24 -6.76
CA LYS A 450 -18.65 -19.36 -8.09
C LYS A 450 -18.31 -20.79 -8.48
N GLY A 451 -19.34 -21.63 -8.44
CA GLY A 451 -19.28 -23.03 -8.89
C GLY A 451 -18.87 -23.15 -10.34
#